data_AF-A0A6G3SXY4-F1
#
_entry.id   AF-A0A6G3SXY4-F1
#
_cell.length_a   1.000
_cell.length_b   1.000
_cell.length_c   1.000
_cell.angle_alpha   90.00
_cell.angle_beta   90.00
_cell.angle_gamma   90.00
#
_symmetry.space_group_name_H-M   'P 1'
#
loop_
_entity.id
_entity.type
_entity.pdbx_description
1 polymer ?
#
loop_
_entity_poly.entity_id
_entity_poly.type
_entity_poly.pdbx_seq_one_letter_code
_entity_poly.pdbx_strand_id
1 'polypeptide(L)'
;MSAADQPSTAGTGANGPASFIAAAAALAAMDDALRDAERGTPDPVGPGPEQALASLILLRQVREHLAGWETGLIETARGAGASWSDLAHPLGVASRQAAERRYLRGRPGAAGTTGEQ
;
A
#
# COMPACT_ATOMS: atom_id res chain seq x y z
N MET A 1 30.34 35.02 6.35
CA MET A 1 29.53 34.54 7.50
C MET A 1 28.28 33.90 6.92
N SER A 2 28.04 32.65 7.28
CA SER A 2 27.34 31.62 6.50
C SER A 2 25.88 31.91 6.16
N ALA A 3 25.53 31.64 4.89
CA ALA A 3 24.17 31.39 4.45
C ALA A 3 23.69 30.07 5.07
N ALA A 4 22.44 30.06 5.51
CA ALA A 4 21.78 28.92 6.11
C ALA A 4 21.76 27.72 5.15
N ASP A 5 22.46 26.65 5.53
CA ASP A 5 22.29 25.33 4.96
C ASP A 5 20.98 24.77 5.51
N GLN A 6 19.88 24.94 4.77
CA GLN A 6 18.65 24.20 5.02
C GLN A 6 18.85 22.78 4.48
N PRO A 7 18.58 21.73 5.29
CA PRO A 7 18.68 20.37 4.79
C PRO A 7 17.59 20.15 3.74
N SER A 8 18.03 19.87 2.52
CA SER A 8 17.17 19.39 1.45
C SER A 8 16.57 18.04 1.86
N THR A 9 15.33 18.04 2.36
CA THR A 9 14.49 16.83 2.41
C THR A 9 13.99 16.53 1.00
N ALA A 10 14.91 16.20 0.11
CA ALA A 10 14.61 15.78 -1.25
C ALA A 10 14.27 14.28 -1.25
N GLY A 11 12.96 14.00 -1.30
CA GLY A 11 12.40 12.83 -1.97
C GLY A 11 12.11 11.59 -1.11
N THR A 12 11.03 11.60 -0.34
CA THR A 12 10.48 10.36 0.27
C THR A 12 9.18 9.86 -0.40
N GLY A 13 8.52 10.62 -1.28
CA GLY A 13 7.09 10.39 -1.52
C GLY A 13 6.63 9.86 -2.89
N ALA A 14 7.48 9.43 -3.81
CA ALA A 14 7.05 9.29 -5.22
C ALA A 14 5.94 8.24 -5.49
N ASN A 15 5.62 7.35 -4.54
CA ASN A 15 4.56 6.34 -4.68
C ASN A 15 3.59 6.25 -3.49
N GLY A 16 3.66 7.18 -2.53
CA GLY A 16 2.76 7.21 -1.37
C GLY A 16 1.47 7.99 -1.65
N PRO A 17 0.40 7.79 -0.85
CA PRO A 17 -0.78 8.64 -0.95
C PRO A 17 -0.40 10.10 -0.64
N ALA A 18 -1.00 11.05 -1.37
CA ALA A 18 -0.75 12.48 -1.15
C ALA A 18 -1.10 12.94 0.28
N SER A 19 -1.95 12.18 0.98
CA SER A 19 -2.32 12.38 2.39
C SER A 19 -2.74 11.06 3.04
N PHE A 20 -2.31 10.83 4.28
CA PHE A 20 -2.73 9.68 5.09
C PHE A 20 -4.26 9.63 5.29
N ILE A 21 -4.89 10.77 5.55
CA ILE A 21 -6.35 10.84 5.79
C ILE A 21 -7.12 10.46 4.52
N ALA A 22 -6.65 10.89 3.35
CA ALA A 22 -7.27 10.53 2.09
C ALA A 22 -7.15 9.02 1.80
N ALA A 23 -5.98 8.43 2.08
CA ALA A 23 -5.78 6.99 1.96
C ALA A 23 -6.67 6.20 2.92
N ALA A 24 -6.75 6.61 4.19
CA ALA A 24 -7.61 5.97 5.18
C ALA A 24 -9.09 6.03 4.79
N ALA A 25 -9.57 7.19 4.30
CA ALA A 25 -10.94 7.35 3.81
C ALA A 25 -11.22 6.46 2.58
N ALA A 26 -10.28 6.39 1.64
CA ALA A 26 -10.40 5.54 0.45
C ALA A 26 -10.45 4.05 0.82
N LEU A 27 -9.59 3.61 1.75
CA LEU A 27 -9.58 2.22 2.25
C LEU A 27 -10.91 1.86 2.95
N ALA A 28 -11.47 2.77 3.74
CA ALA A 28 -12.77 2.57 4.38
C ALA A 28 -13.89 2.44 3.33
N ALA A 29 -13.92 3.31 2.32
CA ALA A 29 -14.90 3.25 1.24
C ALA A 29 -14.78 1.96 0.41
N MET A 30 -13.55 1.45 0.18
CA MET A 30 -13.33 0.17 -0.48
C MET A 30 -13.83 -1.00 0.36
N ASP A 31 -13.57 -1.01 1.67
CA ASP A 31 -14.04 -2.04 2.60
C ASP A 31 -15.57 -2.11 2.64
N ASP A 32 -16.25 -0.95 2.66
CA ASP A 32 -17.71 -0.89 2.57
C ASP A 32 -18.23 -1.43 1.23
N ALA A 33 -17.64 -1.01 0.10
CA ALA A 33 -18.03 -1.50 -1.22
C ALA A 33 -17.82 -3.01 -1.38
N LEU A 34 -16.75 -3.57 -0.80
CA LEU A 34 -16.48 -5.01 -0.80
C LEU A 34 -17.52 -5.77 0.01
N ARG A 35 -17.87 -5.29 1.22
CA ARG A 35 -18.93 -5.89 2.03
C ARG A 35 -20.28 -5.88 1.34
N ASP A 36 -20.59 -4.81 0.61
CA ASP A 36 -21.85 -4.73 -0.15
C ASP A 36 -21.84 -5.69 -1.34
N ALA A 37 -20.71 -5.84 -2.04
CA ALA A 37 -20.56 -6.82 -3.11
C ALA A 37 -20.70 -8.27 -2.61
N GLU A 38 -20.20 -8.59 -1.42
CA GLU A 38 -20.34 -9.93 -0.79
C GLU A 38 -21.78 -10.26 -0.39
N ARG A 39 -22.59 -9.25 -0.09
CA ARG A 39 -24.02 -9.41 0.25
C ARG A 39 -24.93 -9.43 -0.98
N GLY A 40 -24.43 -8.99 -2.12
CA GLY A 40 -25.18 -8.92 -3.37
C GLY A 40 -25.62 -10.29 -3.85
N THR A 41 -26.83 -10.37 -4.39
CA THR A 41 -27.28 -11.58 -5.10
C THR A 41 -26.54 -11.69 -6.44
N PRO A 42 -26.04 -12.89 -6.81
CA PRO A 42 -25.39 -13.07 -8.10
C PRO A 42 -26.34 -12.72 -9.25
N ASP A 43 -25.80 -12.03 -10.25
CA ASP A 43 -26.55 -11.62 -11.43
C ASP A 43 -27.03 -12.86 -12.21
N PRO A 44 -28.31 -12.97 -12.61
CA PRO A 44 -28.82 -14.12 -13.35
C PRO A 44 -28.12 -14.34 -14.70
N VAL A 45 -27.46 -13.32 -15.26
CA VAL A 45 -26.62 -13.41 -16.46
C VAL A 45 -25.18 -13.07 -16.07
N GLY A 46 -24.27 -14.02 -16.28
CA GLY A 46 -22.85 -13.82 -16.01
C GLY A 46 -22.20 -12.80 -16.95
N PRO A 47 -21.03 -12.23 -16.57
CA PRO A 47 -20.35 -11.24 -17.38
C PRO A 47 -19.84 -11.81 -18.72
N GLY A 48 -19.88 -11.00 -19.77
CA GLY A 48 -19.19 -11.30 -21.03
C GLY A 48 -17.65 -11.24 -20.90
N PRO A 49 -16.91 -11.80 -21.88
CA PRO A 49 -15.45 -11.90 -21.81
C PRO A 49 -14.74 -10.53 -21.69
N GLU A 50 -15.23 -9.50 -22.37
CA GLU A 50 -14.66 -8.14 -22.29
C GLU A 50 -14.81 -7.54 -20.89
N GLN A 51 -15.97 -7.75 -20.26
CA GLN A 51 -16.24 -7.28 -18.90
C GLN A 51 -15.35 -8.00 -17.88
N ALA A 52 -15.12 -9.30 -18.05
CA ALA A 52 -14.22 -10.07 -17.21
C ALA A 52 -12.77 -9.57 -17.33
N LEU A 53 -12.29 -9.33 -18.56
CA LEU A 53 -10.94 -8.81 -18.81
C LEU A 53 -10.77 -7.38 -18.27
N ALA A 54 -11.74 -6.50 -18.47
CA ALA A 54 -11.73 -5.15 -17.90
C ALA A 54 -11.65 -5.19 -16.36
N SER A 55 -12.38 -6.11 -15.73
CA SER A 55 -12.36 -6.31 -14.28
C SER A 55 -10.98 -6.75 -13.77
N LEU A 56 -10.28 -7.62 -14.52
CA LEU A 56 -8.91 -8.04 -14.18
C LEU A 56 -7.90 -6.90 -14.30
N ILE A 57 -8.04 -6.03 -15.32
CA ILE A 57 -7.19 -4.85 -15.49
C ILE A 57 -7.39 -3.89 -14.32
N LEU A 58 -8.64 -3.61 -13.95
CA LEU A 58 -8.97 -2.76 -12.81
C LEU A 58 -8.41 -3.34 -11.50
N LEU A 59 -8.59 -4.65 -11.27
CA LEU A 59 -8.04 -5.32 -10.09
C LEU A 59 -6.52 -5.17 -10.00
N ARG A 60 -5.80 -5.29 -11.13
CA ARG A 60 -4.34 -5.09 -11.15
C ARG A 60 -3.98 -3.66 -10.75
N GLN A 61 -4.63 -2.66 -11.34
CA GLN A 61 -4.38 -1.24 -11.05
C GLN A 61 -4.64 -0.91 -9.58
N VAL A 62 -5.73 -1.41 -9.00
CA VAL A 62 -6.04 -1.23 -7.58
C VAL A 62 -4.96 -1.87 -6.70
N ARG A 63 -4.53 -3.10 -7.01
CA ARG A 63 -3.45 -3.77 -6.26
C ARG A 63 -2.13 -3.00 -6.32
N GLU A 64 -1.78 -2.45 -7.47
CA GLU A 64 -0.58 -1.61 -7.64
C GLU A 64 -0.68 -0.34 -6.78
N HIS A 65 -1.84 0.31 -6.76
CA HIS A 65 -2.07 1.51 -5.95
C HIS A 65 -1.97 1.22 -4.45
N LEU A 66 -2.62 0.14 -3.99
CA LEU A 66 -2.57 -0.31 -2.60
C LEU A 66 -1.16 -0.71 -2.16
N ALA A 67 -0.40 -1.37 -3.05
CA ALA A 67 1.00 -1.71 -2.78
C ALA A 67 1.87 -0.45 -2.62
N GLY A 68 1.62 0.59 -3.42
CA GLY A 68 2.30 1.89 -3.27
C GLY A 68 2.00 2.57 -1.93
N TRP A 69 0.79 2.42 -1.42
CA TRP A 69 0.39 3.02 -0.14
C TRP A 69 0.95 2.31 1.10
N GLU A 70 1.19 1.00 1.03
CA GLU A 70 1.60 0.18 2.18
C GLU A 70 2.83 0.75 2.89
N THR A 71 3.89 1.09 2.16
CA THR A 71 5.12 1.67 2.72
C THR A 71 4.83 2.99 3.46
N GLY A 72 4.03 3.88 2.87
CA GLY A 72 3.68 5.17 3.49
C GLY A 72 2.80 5.02 4.74
N LEU A 73 1.90 4.04 4.77
CA LEU A 73 1.09 3.72 5.95
C LEU A 73 1.96 3.15 7.09
N ILE A 74 2.90 2.27 6.75
CA ILE A 74 3.89 1.76 7.71
C ILE A 74 4.72 2.90 8.28
N GLU A 75 5.26 3.78 7.44
CA GLU A 75 6.06 4.93 7.87
C GLU A 75 5.26 5.87 8.78
N THR A 76 3.99 6.13 8.44
CA THR A 76 3.09 6.94 9.28
C THR A 76 2.88 6.31 10.66
N ALA A 77 2.60 5.00 10.72
CA ALA A 77 2.43 4.29 11.97
C ALA A 77 3.73 4.26 12.81
N ARG A 78 4.88 4.06 12.15
CA ARG A 78 6.21 4.11 12.80
C ARG A 78 6.51 5.51 13.35
N GLY A 79 6.16 6.57 12.61
CA GLY A 79 6.28 7.96 13.05
C GLY A 79 5.38 8.30 14.24
N ALA A 80 4.23 7.62 14.36
CA ALA A 80 3.36 7.70 15.54
C ALA A 80 3.82 6.84 16.73
N GLY A 81 4.94 6.11 16.60
CA GLY A 81 5.53 5.31 17.67
C GLY A 81 5.23 3.82 17.65
N ALA A 82 4.51 3.30 16.65
CA ALA A 82 4.24 1.87 16.54
C ALA A 82 5.55 1.07 16.37
N SER A 83 5.71 0.00 17.14
CA SER A 83 6.83 -0.94 16.98
C SER A 83 6.59 -1.92 15.83
N TRP A 84 7.65 -2.58 15.35
CA TRP A 84 7.48 -3.65 14.34
C TRP A 84 6.64 -4.83 14.83
N SER A 85 6.59 -5.06 16.15
CA SER A 85 5.68 -6.03 16.76
C SER A 85 4.22 -5.59 16.64
N ASP A 86 3.93 -4.29 16.86
CA ASP A 86 2.56 -3.74 16.73
C ASP A 86 2.08 -3.80 15.28
N LEU A 87 3.00 -3.69 14.31
CA LEU A 87 2.71 -3.79 12.88
C LEU A 87 2.52 -5.21 12.36
N ALA A 88 2.97 -6.23 13.08
CA ALA A 88 2.92 -7.61 12.59
C ALA A 88 1.48 -8.07 12.32
N HIS A 89 0.58 -7.83 13.27
CA HIS A 89 -0.82 -8.21 13.13
C HIS A 89 -1.55 -7.42 12.02
N PRO A 90 -1.49 -6.07 11.97
CA PRO A 90 -2.09 -5.29 10.89
C PRO A 90 -1.56 -5.63 9.48
N LEU A 91 -0.29 -6.02 9.34
CA LEU A 91 0.28 -6.42 8.05
C LEU A 91 -0.02 -7.88 7.67
N GLY A 92 -0.74 -8.61 8.51
CA GLY A 92 -1.10 -10.02 8.29
C GLY A 92 0.11 -10.96 8.34
N VAL A 93 1.15 -10.62 9.10
CA VAL A 93 2.39 -11.42 9.21
C VAL A 93 2.59 -11.96 10.62
N ALA A 94 3.18 -13.15 10.72
CA ALA A 94 3.29 -13.87 11.99
C ALA A 94 4.29 -13.26 12.99
N SER A 95 5.18 -12.37 12.56
CA SER A 95 6.25 -11.86 13.42
C SER A 95 6.72 -10.46 13.05
N ARG A 96 7.36 -9.81 14.02
CA ARG A 96 8.09 -8.55 13.83
C ARG A 96 9.08 -8.61 12.66
N GLN A 97 9.87 -9.67 12.56
CA GLN A 97 10.87 -9.80 11.49
C GLN A 97 10.20 -9.92 10.12
N ALA A 98 9.04 -10.59 10.04
CA ALA A 98 8.27 -10.67 8.81
C ALA A 98 7.70 -9.31 8.40
N ALA A 99 7.27 -8.49 9.37
CA ALA A 99 6.80 -7.12 9.13
C ALA A 99 7.94 -6.23 8.59
N GLU A 100 9.09 -6.26 9.25
CA GLU A 100 10.28 -5.50 8.83
C GLU A 100 10.74 -5.90 7.43
N ARG A 101 10.82 -7.21 7.14
CA ARG A 101 11.19 -7.71 5.80
C ARG A 101 10.22 -7.25 4.71
N ARG A 102 8.91 -7.20 5.00
CA ARG A 102 7.90 -6.72 4.06
C ARG A 102 8.13 -5.24 3.73
N TYR A 103 8.32 -4.41 4.75
CA TYR A 103 8.64 -3.00 4.58
C TYR A 103 9.93 -2.78 3.74
N LEU A 104 10.99 -3.53 4.04
CA LEU A 104 12.26 -3.40 3.33
C LEU A 104 12.14 -3.75 1.83
N ARG A 105 11.28 -4.72 1.45
CA ARG A 105 11.01 -5.03 0.04
C ARG A 105 10.25 -3.92 -0.69
N GLY A 106 9.36 -3.22 0.02
CA GLY A 106 8.50 -2.17 -0.53
C GLY A 106 9.19 -0.80 -0.66
N ARG A 107 10.44 -0.66 -0.20
CA ARG A 107 11.15 0.61 -0.23
C ARG A 107 11.60 0.94 -1.66
N PRO A 108 11.18 2.09 -2.24
CA PRO A 108 11.71 2.54 -3.53
C PRO A 108 13.21 2.81 -3.37
N GLY A 109 14.04 1.89 -3.86
CA GLY A 109 15.50 1.90 -3.70
C GLY A 109 16.12 0.58 -3.23
N ALA A 110 15.33 -0.38 -2.72
CA ALA A 110 15.86 -1.71 -2.35
C ALA A 110 15.96 -2.69 -3.54
N ALA A 111 15.38 -2.34 -4.69
CA ALA A 111 15.39 -3.15 -5.92
C ALA A 111 16.73 -3.10 -6.68
N GLY A 112 17.86 -3.09 -5.97
CA GLY A 112 19.18 -2.81 -6.54
C GLY A 112 20.32 -3.72 -6.08
N THR A 113 20.07 -4.85 -5.41
CA THR A 113 21.14 -5.82 -5.07
C THR A 113 20.67 -7.26 -5.16
N THR A 114 20.44 -7.80 -6.35
CA THR A 114 20.75 -9.20 -6.65
C THR A 114 21.17 -9.25 -8.11
N GLY A 115 22.49 -9.33 -8.30
CA GLY A 115 23.12 -9.52 -9.58
C GLY A 115 22.83 -10.89 -10.15
N GLU A 116 22.72 -10.91 -11.47
CA GLU A 116 22.97 -12.06 -12.31
C GLU A 116 24.36 -12.62 -11.98
N GLN A 117 24.41 -13.92 -11.68
CA GLN A 117 25.52 -14.84 -11.95
C GLN A 117 24.90 -16.19 -12.30
#